data_AF-A0A7S2GLA8-F1
#
_entry.id   AF-A0A7S2GLA8-F1
#
_cell.length_a   1.000
_cell.length_b   1.000
_cell.length_c   1.000
_cell.angle_alpha   90.00
_cell.angle_beta   90.00
_cell.angle_gamma   90.00
#
_symmetry.space_group_name_H-M   'P 1'
#
loop_
_entity.id
_entity.type
_entity.pdbx_description
1 polymer ?
#
loop_
_entity_poly.entity_id
_entity_poly.type
_entity_poly.pdbx_seq_one_letter_code
_entity_poly.pdbx_strand_id
1 'polypeptide(L)'
;FKFNAAHFVAFEGYRERLHGHNYSVAARLVGKLNGDGYVIDFGDVKKMLRAICKELNEYFLCPCLSNVLDIGSAEDGKQLTIRCADGSFFSIPQTDCAMLPIVH
;
A
#
# COMPACT_ATOMS: atom_id res chain seq x y z
N PHE A 1 13.11 4.32 5.95
CA PHE A 1 11.82 4.28 6.66
C PHE A 1 11.17 2.95 6.37
N LYS A 2 10.26 2.47 7.21
CA LYS A 2 9.72 1.11 7.08
C LYS A 2 8.24 1.09 7.39
N PHE A 3 7.53 0.18 6.76
CA PHE A 3 6.18 -0.24 7.13
C PHE A 3 6.05 -1.73 6.87
N ASN A 4 5.27 -2.42 7.70
CA ASN A 4 5.00 -3.84 7.54
C ASN A 4 3.56 -4.00 7.06
N ALA A 5 3.34 -4.72 5.98
CA ALA A 5 2.00 -4.84 5.41
C ALA A 5 1.77 -6.22 4.78
N ALA A 6 0.51 -6.63 4.73
CA ALA A 6 0.08 -7.82 4.03
C ALA A 6 -0.30 -7.47 2.58
N HIS A 7 -0.05 -8.40 1.66
CA HIS A 7 -0.42 -8.26 0.25
C HIS A 7 -0.43 -9.64 -0.43
N PHE A 8 -0.93 -9.65 -1.66
CA PHE A 8 -0.63 -10.68 -2.65
C PHE A 8 -0.65 -10.00 -4.02
N VAL A 9 0.09 -10.54 -4.98
CA VAL A 9 0.12 -10.15 -6.38
C VAL A 9 -0.84 -11.01 -7.20
N ALA A 10 -1.58 -10.37 -8.11
CA ALA A 10 -2.41 -11.03 -9.11
C ALA A 10 -2.28 -10.31 -10.45
N PHE A 11 -2.18 -11.07 -11.53
CA PHE A 11 -2.25 -10.59 -12.92
C PHE A 11 -2.86 -11.68 -13.80
N GLU A 12 -3.04 -11.43 -15.09
CA GLU A 12 -3.72 -12.37 -15.99
C GLU A 12 -3.05 -13.76 -15.93
N GLY A 13 -3.83 -14.79 -15.56
CA GLY A 13 -3.35 -16.17 -15.44
C GLY A 13 -2.48 -16.47 -14.20
N TYR A 14 -2.31 -15.54 -13.26
CA TYR A 14 -1.49 -15.74 -12.06
C TYR A 14 -2.05 -15.07 -10.81
N ARG A 15 -1.96 -15.77 -9.68
CA ARG A 15 -2.26 -15.24 -8.35
C ARG A 15 -1.39 -15.92 -7.31
N GLU A 16 -0.63 -15.17 -6.54
CA GLU A 16 0.14 -15.73 -5.44
C GLU A 16 -0.67 -15.85 -4.14
N ARG A 17 -0.13 -16.58 -3.15
CA ARG A 17 -0.78 -16.67 -1.84
C ARG A 17 -0.57 -15.39 -1.03
N LEU A 18 -1.57 -15.05 -0.21
CA LEU A 18 -1.47 -13.99 0.79
C LEU A 18 -0.25 -14.19 1.68
N HIS A 19 0.53 -13.13 1.85
CA HIS A 19 1.67 -13.06 2.75
C HIS A 19 1.93 -11.60 3.13
N GLY A 20 3.12 -11.28 3.66
CA GLY A 20 3.47 -9.91 3.99
C GLY A 20 4.98 -9.65 3.93
N HIS A 21 5.33 -8.37 3.99
CA HIS A 21 6.72 -7.91 3.96
C HIS A 21 6.97 -6.77 4.93
N ASN A 22 8.24 -6.61 5.27
CA ASN A 22 8.77 -5.41 5.91
C ASN A 22 9.31 -4.49 4.80
N TYR A 23 8.44 -3.64 4.25
CA TYR A 23 8.80 -2.72 3.19
C TYR A 23 9.75 -1.63 3.71
N SER A 24 10.69 -1.20 2.86
CA SER A 24 11.63 -0.14 3.16
C SER A 24 11.52 0.99 2.14
N VAL A 25 11.29 2.21 2.63
CA VAL A 25 11.17 3.42 1.82
C VAL A 25 12.41 4.29 1.99
N ALA A 26 12.95 4.73 0.86
CA ALA A 26 14.03 5.72 0.76
C ALA A 26 13.62 6.80 -0.24
N ALA A 27 14.06 8.03 0.00
CA ALA A 27 13.86 9.15 -0.92
C ALA A 27 15.21 9.74 -1.31
N ARG A 28 15.37 10.02 -2.61
CA ARG A 28 16.50 10.77 -3.15
C ARG A 28 15.96 12.11 -3.63
N LEU A 29 16.50 13.19 -3.07
CA LEU A 29 16.11 14.56 -3.40
C LEU A 29 17.32 15.25 -4.03
N VAL A 30 17.06 16.00 -5.10
CA VAL A 30 18.09 16.74 -5.85
C VAL A 30 17.58 18.16 -6.04
N GLY A 31 18.43 19.13 -5.76
CA GLY A 31 18.10 20.54 -5.89
C GLY A 31 19.33 21.41 -5.69
N LYS A 32 19.15 22.72 -5.86
CA LYS A 32 20.19 23.70 -5.55
C LYS A 32 20.27 23.89 -4.03
N LEU A 33 21.43 24.32 -3.55
CA LEU A 33 21.58 24.74 -2.16
C LEU A 33 20.83 26.05 -1.94
N ASN A 34 20.13 26.14 -0.81
CA ASN A 34 19.56 27.38 -0.30
C ASN A 34 20.63 28.18 0.45
N GLY A 35 20.27 29.37 0.96
CA GLY A 35 21.19 30.25 1.68
C GLY A 35 21.75 29.68 2.99
N ASP A 36 21.10 28.64 3.54
CA ASP A 36 21.54 27.89 4.72
C ASP A 36 22.45 26.69 4.38
N GLY A 37 22.75 26.47 3.09
CA GLY A 37 23.61 25.39 2.61
C GLY A 37 22.93 24.03 2.50
N TYR A 38 21.61 23.92 2.73
CA TYR A 38 20.85 22.69 2.49
C TYR A 38 20.05 22.77 1.19
N VAL A 39 19.82 21.63 0.55
CA VAL A 39 18.78 21.52 -0.50
C VAL A 39 17.39 21.59 0.16
N ILE A 40 17.24 20.87 1.27
CA ILE A 40 16.06 20.83 2.14
C ILE A 40 16.49 20.26 3.49
N ASP A 41 15.81 20.61 4.57
CA ASP A 41 16.05 20.03 5.88
C ASP A 41 15.68 18.53 5.89
N PHE A 42 16.64 17.69 6.31
CA PHE A 42 16.40 16.25 6.47
C PHE A 42 15.31 15.93 7.50
N GLY A 43 15.08 16.79 8.48
CA GLY A 43 14.03 16.70 9.48
C GLY A 43 12.63 16.69 8.84
N ASP A 44 12.38 17.61 7.90
CA ASP A 44 11.12 17.70 7.17
C ASP A 44 10.89 16.47 6.31
N VAL A 45 11.93 16.05 5.58
CA VAL A 45 11.89 14.82 4.77
C VAL A 45 11.62 13.59 5.65
N LYS A 46 12.30 13.48 6.80
CA LYS A 46 12.08 12.39 7.76
C LYS A 46 10.67 12.41 8.33
N LYS A 47 10.12 13.58 8.63
CA LYS A 47 8.75 13.72 9.15
C LYS A 47 7.72 13.25 8.13
N MET A 48 7.86 13.67 6.87
CA MET A 48 6.98 13.26 5.77
C MET A 48 7.04 11.76 5.54
N LEU A 49 8.25 11.19 5.40
CA LEU A 49 8.39 9.76 5.13
C LEU A 49 7.87 8.87 6.26
N ARG A 50 7.99 9.31 7.53
CA ARG A 50 7.37 8.61 8.67
C ARG A 50 5.85 8.64 8.61
N ALA A 51 5.25 9.78 8.25
CA ALA A 51 3.80 9.91 8.15
C ALA A 51 3.25 8.95 7.08
N ILE A 52 3.83 8.97 5.88
CA ILE A 52 3.44 8.07 4.78
C ILE A 52 3.61 6.59 5.18
N CYS A 53 4.75 6.21 5.78
CA CYS A 53 4.93 4.82 6.22
C CYS A 53 3.90 4.41 7.29
N LYS A 54 3.51 5.33 8.17
CA LYS A 54 2.51 5.06 9.21
C LYS A 54 1.12 4.81 8.62
N GLU A 55 0.75 5.49 7.54
CA GLU A 55 -0.52 5.27 6.84
C GLU A 55 -0.62 3.88 6.19
N LEU A 56 0.51 3.22 5.94
CA LEU A 56 0.57 1.91 5.29
C LEU A 56 0.93 0.76 6.26
N ASN A 57 1.35 1.07 7.49
CA ASN A 57 1.83 0.08 8.43
C ASN A 57 0.66 -0.68 9.07
N GLU A 58 0.79 -2.00 9.15
CA GLU A 58 -0.20 -2.94 9.73
C GLU A 58 -1.52 -3.02 8.96
N TYR A 59 -1.48 -2.76 7.64
CA TYR A 59 -2.62 -2.90 6.74
C TYR A 59 -2.41 -4.01 5.71
N PHE A 60 -3.52 -4.52 5.16
CA PHE A 60 -3.53 -5.16 3.85
C PHE A 60 -3.53 -4.08 2.75
N LEU A 61 -2.58 -4.15 1.82
CA LEU A 61 -2.51 -3.21 0.70
C LEU A 61 -3.48 -3.65 -0.40
N CYS A 62 -4.58 -2.91 -0.57
CA CYS A 62 -5.60 -3.19 -1.57
C CYS A 62 -5.41 -2.32 -2.83
N PRO A 63 -5.05 -2.90 -3.99
CA PRO A 63 -4.87 -2.16 -5.23
C PRO A 63 -6.20 -1.98 -5.96
N CYS A 64 -6.83 -0.84 -5.72
CA CYS A 64 -8.20 -0.54 -6.14
C CYS A 64 -8.38 -0.40 -7.65
N LEU A 65 -7.29 -0.32 -8.42
CA LEU A 65 -7.32 -0.22 -9.88
C LEU A 65 -6.93 -1.54 -10.57
N SER A 66 -6.84 -2.64 -9.83
CA SER A 66 -6.57 -3.96 -10.41
C SER A 66 -7.64 -4.33 -11.45
N ASN A 67 -7.20 -4.84 -12.59
CA ASN A 67 -8.07 -5.30 -13.67
C ASN A 67 -8.38 -6.80 -13.62
N VAL A 68 -7.79 -7.53 -12.66
CA VAL A 68 -7.94 -8.99 -12.50
C VAL A 68 -8.59 -9.38 -11.16
N LEU A 69 -8.92 -8.40 -10.33
CA LEU A 69 -9.62 -8.58 -9.06
C LEU A 69 -10.98 -7.89 -9.10
N ASP A 70 -12.00 -8.62 -8.67
CA ASP A 70 -13.31 -8.03 -8.37
C ASP A 70 -13.32 -7.63 -6.89
N ILE A 71 -13.16 -6.32 -6.66
CA ILE A 71 -13.01 -5.71 -5.34
C ILE A 71 -14.30 -4.97 -4.99
N GLY A 72 -14.90 -5.31 -3.86
CA GLY A 72 -16.14 -4.70 -3.39
C GLY A 72 -16.23 -4.60 -1.87
N SER A 73 -17.43 -4.31 -1.38
CA SER A 73 -17.74 -4.28 0.04
C SER A 73 -18.91 -5.22 0.33
N ALA A 74 -18.93 -5.83 1.51
CA ALA A 74 -20.12 -6.53 2.01
C ALA A 74 -21.30 -5.56 2.22
N GLU A 75 -22.52 -6.10 2.34
CA GLU A 75 -23.75 -5.29 2.47
C GLU A 75 -23.72 -4.31 3.66
N ASP A 76 -23.05 -4.68 4.75
CA ASP A 76 -22.91 -3.84 5.95
C ASP A 76 -21.75 -2.83 5.87
N GLY A 77 -20.98 -2.85 4.78
CA GLY A 77 -19.82 -1.98 4.56
C GLY A 77 -18.66 -2.19 5.53
N LYS A 78 -18.63 -3.28 6.30
CA LYS A 78 -17.57 -3.53 7.28
C LYS A 78 -16.43 -4.37 6.74
N GLN A 79 -16.69 -5.14 5.69
CA GLN A 79 -15.73 -6.04 5.07
C GLN A 79 -15.44 -5.59 3.64
N LEU A 80 -14.16 -5.49 3.30
CA LEU A 80 -13.67 -5.55 1.93
C LEU A 80 -13.82 -6.98 1.43
N THR A 81 -14.36 -7.16 0.23
CA THR A 81 -14.44 -8.45 -0.46
C THR A 81 -13.56 -8.43 -1.70
N ILE A 82 -12.84 -9.52 -1.95
CA ILE A 82 -12.01 -9.68 -3.16
C ILE A 82 -12.26 -11.06 -3.76
N ARG A 83 -12.68 -11.10 -5.02
CA ARG A 83 -12.79 -12.33 -5.80
C ARG A 83 -11.73 -12.34 -6.90
N CYS A 84 -11.00 -13.45 -7.01
CA CYS A 84 -9.94 -13.63 -8.00
C CYS A 84 -10.43 -14.47 -9.17
N ALA A 85 -9.74 -14.37 -10.32
CA ALA A 85 -10.09 -15.10 -11.54
C ALA A 85 -10.13 -16.64 -11.37
N ASP A 86 -9.31 -17.20 -10.47
CA ASP A 86 -9.30 -18.64 -10.17
C ASP A 86 -10.36 -19.09 -9.15
N GLY A 87 -11.27 -18.19 -8.78
CA GLY A 87 -12.38 -18.46 -7.86
C GLY A 87 -12.03 -18.30 -6.38
N SER A 88 -10.77 -18.01 -6.00
CA SER A 88 -10.44 -17.70 -4.61
C SER A 88 -11.14 -16.42 -4.13
N PHE A 89 -11.47 -16.39 -2.84
CA PHE A 89 -12.22 -15.30 -2.22
C PHE A 89 -11.58 -14.88 -0.90
N PHE A 90 -11.50 -13.57 -0.68
CA PHE A 90 -11.05 -12.95 0.57
C PHE A 90 -12.13 -12.04 1.13
N SER A 91 -12.23 -12.01 2.45
CA SER A 91 -13.04 -11.06 3.22
C SER A 91 -12.20 -10.53 4.38
N ILE A 92 -11.94 -9.23 4.38
CA ILE A 92 -11.03 -8.57 5.33
C ILE A 92 -11.77 -7.37 5.93
N PRO A 93 -11.65 -7.07 7.24
CA PRO A 93 -12.21 -5.83 7.78
C PRO A 93 -11.74 -4.63 6.97
N GLN A 94 -12.66 -3.76 6.59
CA GLN A 94 -12.35 -2.58 5.79
C GLN A 94 -11.39 -1.64 6.55
N THR A 95 -11.44 -1.67 7.89
CA THR A 95 -10.51 -0.96 8.78
C THR A 95 -9.09 -1.49 8.76
N ASP A 96 -8.87 -2.68 8.22
CA ASP A 96 -7.56 -3.35 8.16
C ASP A 96 -6.97 -3.28 6.74
N CYS A 97 -7.61 -2.51 5.84
CA CYS A 97 -7.20 -2.35 4.45
C CYS A 97 -6.76 -0.91 4.16
N ALA A 98 -5.58 -0.76 3.54
CA ALA A 98 -5.17 0.49 2.91
C ALA A 98 -5.60 0.45 1.44
N MET A 99 -6.59 1.28 1.07
CA MET A 99 -7.15 1.36 -0.28
C MET A 99 -6.26 2.25 -1.17
N LEU A 100 -5.46 1.64 -2.04
CA LEU A 100 -4.46 2.33 -2.86
C LEU A 100 -4.92 2.46 -4.32
N PRO A 101 -4.78 3.64 -4.95
CA PRO A 101 -5.15 3.87 -6.34
C PRO A 101 -4.04 3.36 -7.30
N ILE A 102 -3.73 2.07 -7.20
CA ILE A 102 -2.71 1.41 -8.01
C ILE A 102 -3.29 0.16 -8.68
N VAL A 103 -2.69 -0.20 -9.81
CA VAL A 103 -2.83 -1.53 -10.40
C VAL A 103 -1.96 -2.53 -9.64
N HIS A 104 -2.25 -3.81 -9.81
CA HIS A 104 -1.34 -4.88 -9.43
C HIS A 104 -0.12 -4.94 -10.35
#